data_AF-A0AAQ2Y4V9-F1
#
_entry.id   AF-A0AAQ2Y4V9-F1
#
_cell.length_a   1.000
_cell.length_b   1.000
_cell.length_c   1.000
_cell.angle_alpha   90.00
_cell.angle_beta   90.00
_cell.angle_gamma   90.00
#
_symmetry.space_group_name_H-M   'P 1'
#
loop_
_entity.id
_entity.type
_entity.pdbx_description
1 polymer ?
#
loop_
_entity_poly.entity_id
_entity_poly.type
_entity_poly.pdbx_seq_one_letter_code
_entity_poly.pdbx_strand_id
1 'polypeptide(L)'
;MSHHLAEVMERAENAENPEEKEKYQQQAVELILKLWGHRRNMTNNAYPLARFKKIIESLSILSPEANVWERNKLGKYESLAADTFSMIVDLYRALHFVEFTTLKSYRGNQVPPSVLTVEEQELYDFLLSWAEEEMNFRSANDLPTEKSEVQHMSKFLSDYIDDLCEKLNMLKSELSEK
;
A
#
# COMPACT_ATOMS: atom_id res chain seq x y z
N MET A 1 -12.22 22.66 -16.20
CA MET A 1 -11.50 23.17 -15.01
C MET A 1 -10.00 23.30 -15.24
N SER A 2 -9.32 22.29 -15.79
CA SER A 2 -7.90 22.39 -16.21
C SER A 2 -7.63 23.53 -17.19
N HIS A 3 -8.50 23.73 -18.20
CA HIS A 3 -8.39 24.87 -19.13
C HIS A 3 -8.50 26.24 -18.47
N HIS A 4 -9.39 26.39 -17.47
CA HIS A 4 -9.55 27.66 -16.77
C HIS A 4 -8.31 27.97 -15.91
N LEU A 5 -7.73 26.96 -15.24
CA LEU A 5 -6.49 27.16 -14.49
C LEU A 5 -5.33 27.56 -15.42
N ALA A 6 -5.19 26.88 -16.57
CA ALA A 6 -4.17 27.20 -17.56
C ALA A 6 -4.30 28.64 -18.06
N GLU A 7 -5.52 29.10 -18.35
CA GLU A 7 -5.81 30.47 -18.78
C GLU A 7 -5.49 31.52 -17.70
N VAL A 8 -5.75 31.22 -16.42
CA VAL A 8 -5.42 32.14 -15.30
C VAL A 8 -3.92 32.20 -15.07
N MET A 9 -3.21 31.07 -15.21
CA MET A 9 -1.75 31.02 -15.14
C MET A 9 -1.10 31.79 -16.29
N GLU A 10 -1.60 31.61 -17.52
CA GLU A 10 -1.14 32.33 -18.71
C GLU A 10 -1.35 33.85 -18.58
N ARG A 11 -2.49 34.27 -18.01
CA ARG A 11 -2.76 35.69 -17.69
C ARG A 11 -1.83 36.24 -16.61
N ALA A 12 -1.50 35.44 -15.60
CA ALA A 12 -0.55 35.83 -14.56
C ALA A 12 0.88 35.97 -15.10
N GLU A 13 1.26 35.15 -16.07
CA GLU A 13 2.60 35.17 -16.67
C GLU A 13 2.79 36.37 -17.60
N ASN A 14 1.75 36.71 -18.37
CA ASN A 14 1.76 37.78 -19.37
C ASN A 14 1.29 39.15 -18.87
N ALA A 15 0.89 39.29 -17.60
CA ALA A 15 0.48 40.58 -17.05
C ALA A 15 1.68 41.54 -16.89
N GLU A 16 1.63 42.67 -17.60
CA GLU A 16 2.64 43.74 -17.53
C GLU A 16 2.46 44.63 -16.29
N ASN A 17 1.22 44.79 -15.82
CA ASN A 17 0.91 45.57 -14.61
C ASN A 17 1.18 44.72 -13.34
N PRO A 18 2.02 45.18 -12.41
CA PRO A 18 2.32 44.44 -11.17
C PRO A 18 1.09 44.16 -10.30
N GLU A 19 0.11 45.05 -10.21
CA GLU A 19 -1.11 44.81 -9.41
C GLU A 19 -2.00 43.72 -10.03
N GLU A 20 -2.13 43.72 -11.36
CA GLU A 20 -2.91 42.69 -12.07
C GLU A 20 -2.21 41.34 -12.03
N LYS A 21 -0.88 41.35 -12.13
CA LYS A 21 -0.04 40.16 -12.01
C LYS A 21 -0.22 39.49 -10.65
N GLU A 22 -0.12 40.26 -9.57
CA GLU A 22 -0.33 39.75 -8.21
C GLU A 22 -1.74 39.18 -8.05
N LYS A 23 -2.77 39.87 -8.54
CA LYS A 23 -4.15 39.41 -8.53
C LYS A 23 -4.35 38.08 -9.27
N TYR A 24 -3.81 37.95 -10.48
CA TYR A 24 -3.92 36.71 -11.27
C TYR A 24 -3.12 35.57 -10.66
N GLN A 25 -1.97 35.84 -10.05
CA GLN A 25 -1.22 34.85 -9.28
C GLN A 25 -2.01 34.35 -8.08
N GLN A 26 -2.63 35.26 -7.33
CA GLN A 26 -3.46 34.89 -6.18
C GLN A 26 -4.66 34.05 -6.61
N GLN A 27 -5.31 34.41 -7.72
CA GLN A 27 -6.40 33.63 -8.29
C GLN A 27 -5.95 32.24 -8.76
N ALA A 28 -4.78 32.13 -9.39
CA ALA A 28 -4.19 30.85 -9.78
C ALA A 28 -3.91 29.97 -8.56
N VAL A 29 -3.28 30.55 -7.53
CA VAL A 29 -2.97 29.86 -6.26
C VAL A 29 -4.26 29.39 -5.58
N GLU A 30 -5.27 30.25 -5.48
CA GLU A 30 -6.55 29.88 -4.86
C GLU A 30 -7.27 28.77 -5.64
N LEU A 31 -7.25 28.82 -6.99
CA LEU A 31 -7.77 27.74 -7.82
C LEU A 31 -6.99 26.45 -7.60
N ILE A 32 -5.66 26.49 -7.57
CA ILE A 32 -4.81 25.32 -7.30
C ILE A 32 -5.15 24.72 -5.93
N LEU A 33 -5.26 25.55 -4.89
CA LEU A 33 -5.59 25.10 -3.54
C LEU A 33 -7.00 24.50 -3.46
N LYS A 34 -8.00 25.12 -4.11
CA LYS A 34 -9.36 24.55 -4.21
C LYS A 34 -9.36 23.22 -4.95
N LEU A 35 -8.63 23.13 -6.06
CA LEU A 35 -8.47 21.90 -6.83
C LEU A 35 -7.81 20.80 -5.98
N TRP A 36 -6.76 21.17 -5.25
CA TRP A 36 -6.02 20.30 -4.35
C TRP A 36 -6.86 19.84 -3.15
N GLY A 37 -7.74 20.69 -2.62
CA GLY A 37 -8.70 20.33 -1.58
C GLY A 37 -9.68 19.23 -2.00
N HIS A 38 -9.98 19.13 -3.30
CA HIS A 38 -10.86 18.11 -3.86
C HIS A 38 -10.10 16.92 -4.49
N ARG A 39 -8.78 16.80 -4.28
CA ARG A 39 -7.92 15.79 -4.93
C ARG A 39 -8.39 14.35 -4.76
N ARG A 40 -9.04 14.00 -3.64
CA ARG A 40 -9.57 12.64 -3.37
C ARG A 40 -10.67 12.23 -4.36
N ASN A 41 -11.37 13.19 -4.95
CA ASN A 41 -12.47 12.95 -5.88
C ASN A 41 -12.03 13.03 -7.36
N MET A 42 -10.75 13.26 -7.63
CA MET A 42 -10.22 13.38 -8.99
C MET A 42 -9.81 12.01 -9.57
N THR A 43 -9.99 11.86 -10.88
CA THR A 43 -9.55 10.66 -11.62
C THR A 43 -8.02 10.54 -11.60
N ASN A 44 -7.53 9.30 -11.63
CA ASN A 44 -6.15 8.81 -11.41
C ASN A 44 -4.98 9.82 -11.52
N ASN A 45 -4.03 9.70 -10.58
CA ASN A 45 -2.77 10.43 -10.39
C ASN A 45 -2.83 11.83 -9.73
N ALA A 46 -4.00 12.45 -9.57
CA ALA A 46 -4.10 13.74 -8.86
C ALA A 46 -3.95 13.62 -7.34
N TYR A 47 -4.23 12.45 -6.77
CA TYR A 47 -4.07 12.16 -5.35
C TYR A 47 -2.77 11.37 -5.10
N PRO A 48 -1.80 11.92 -4.35
CA PRO A 48 -0.51 11.25 -4.13
C PRO A 48 -0.63 9.85 -3.56
N LEU A 49 -1.61 9.59 -2.68
CA LEU A 49 -1.84 8.27 -2.09
C LEU A 49 -2.69 7.34 -2.95
N ALA A 50 -3.24 7.80 -4.09
CA ALA A 50 -3.96 6.91 -5.02
C ALA A 50 -3.06 5.76 -5.50
N ARG A 51 -1.74 6.02 -5.64
CA ARG A 51 -0.75 5.01 -5.98
C ARG A 51 -0.63 3.90 -4.94
N PHE A 52 -0.91 4.22 -3.67
CA PHE A 52 -0.86 3.28 -2.55
C PHE A 52 -2.22 2.62 -2.28
N LYS A 53 -3.30 3.01 -2.97
CA LYS A 53 -4.65 2.45 -2.75
C LYS A 53 -4.65 0.92 -2.77
N LYS A 54 -4.00 0.31 -3.77
CA LYS A 54 -3.89 -1.15 -3.87
C LYS A 54 -3.10 -1.76 -2.71
N ILE A 55 -2.06 -1.07 -2.22
CA ILE A 55 -1.28 -1.52 -1.06
C ILE A 55 -2.15 -1.41 0.20
N ILE A 56 -2.90 -0.32 0.39
CA ILE A 56 -3.81 -0.15 1.53
C ILE A 56 -4.92 -1.22 1.52
N GLU A 57 -5.54 -1.47 0.36
CA GLU A 57 -6.50 -2.57 0.20
C GLU A 57 -5.87 -3.93 0.49
N SER A 58 -4.62 -4.15 0.06
CA SER A 58 -3.86 -5.37 0.37
C SER A 58 -3.60 -5.50 1.87
N LEU A 59 -3.21 -4.42 2.55
CA LEU A 59 -2.98 -4.37 3.99
C LEU A 59 -4.28 -4.60 4.78
N SER A 60 -5.45 -4.20 4.26
CA SER A 60 -6.73 -4.48 4.93
C SER A 60 -7.08 -5.97 4.99
N ILE A 61 -6.62 -6.78 4.02
CA ILE A 61 -6.77 -8.24 4.06
C ILE A 61 -5.92 -8.84 5.20
N LEU A 62 -4.84 -8.14 5.59
CA LEU A 62 -3.97 -8.53 6.67
C LEU A 62 -4.48 -8.12 8.05
N SER A 63 -5.61 -7.43 8.15
CA SER A 63 -6.11 -6.98 9.44
C SER A 63 -6.50 -8.19 10.32
N PRO A 64 -6.21 -8.17 11.63
CA PRO A 64 -6.66 -9.23 12.54
C PRO A 64 -8.17 -9.47 12.51
N GLU A 65 -8.94 -8.44 12.17
CA GLU A 65 -10.40 -8.46 12.04
C GLU A 65 -10.89 -9.10 10.73
N ALA A 66 -10.00 -9.35 9.77
CA ALA A 66 -10.37 -9.99 8.50
C ALA A 66 -10.77 -11.46 8.68
N ASN A 67 -10.28 -12.14 9.73
CA ASN A 67 -10.66 -13.51 10.04
C ASN A 67 -11.96 -13.57 10.85
N VAL A 68 -13.09 -13.67 10.13
CA VAL A 68 -14.43 -13.73 10.75
C VAL A 68 -14.66 -14.99 11.60
N TRP A 69 -13.91 -16.06 11.35
CA TRP A 69 -14.02 -17.33 12.07
C TRP A 69 -13.26 -17.35 13.38
N GLU A 70 -12.26 -16.48 13.56
CA GLU A 70 -11.47 -16.40 14.79
C GLU A 70 -12.34 -16.10 16.03
N ARG A 71 -13.41 -15.32 15.83
CA ARG A 71 -14.35 -14.95 16.89
C ARG A 71 -15.37 -16.06 17.23
N ASN A 72 -15.48 -17.08 16.38
CA ASN A 72 -16.53 -18.10 16.43
C ASN A 72 -15.97 -19.53 16.35
N LYS A 73 -14.77 -19.79 16.88
CA LYS A 73 -14.14 -21.13 16.93
C LYS A 73 -14.88 -22.07 17.91
N LEU A 74 -16.13 -22.43 17.62
CA LEU A 74 -16.95 -23.29 18.47
C LEU A 74 -16.96 -24.75 18.00
N GLY A 75 -16.75 -24.98 16.70
CA GLY A 75 -16.73 -26.29 16.07
C GLY A 75 -15.46 -26.59 15.27
N LYS A 76 -15.28 -27.88 14.96
CA LYS A 76 -14.12 -28.40 14.21
C LYS A 76 -13.93 -27.71 12.84
N TYR A 77 -15.03 -27.51 12.10
CA TYR A 77 -15.00 -26.85 10.79
C TYR A 77 -14.67 -25.35 10.89
N GLU A 78 -15.15 -24.66 11.92
CA GLU A 78 -14.87 -23.24 12.14
C GLU A 78 -13.42 -23.02 12.55
N SER A 79 -12.86 -23.92 13.38
CA SER A 79 -11.43 -23.91 13.71
C SER A 79 -10.58 -24.15 12.47
N LEU A 80 -10.94 -25.12 11.63
CA LEU A 80 -10.19 -25.43 10.42
C LEU A 80 -10.28 -24.30 9.37
N ALA A 81 -11.44 -23.66 9.24
CA ALA A 81 -11.61 -22.48 8.40
C ALA A 81 -10.78 -21.29 8.90
N ALA A 82 -10.78 -21.02 10.21
CA ALA A 82 -9.98 -19.96 10.81
C ALA A 82 -8.48 -20.19 10.60
N ASP A 83 -8.00 -21.42 10.81
CA ASP A 83 -6.59 -21.78 10.59
C ASP A 83 -6.20 -21.64 9.12
N THR A 84 -7.04 -22.12 8.20
CA THR A 84 -6.79 -22.05 6.76
C THR A 84 -6.76 -20.60 6.27
N PHE A 85 -7.68 -19.76 6.76
CA PHE A 85 -7.70 -18.34 6.44
C PHE A 85 -6.41 -17.65 6.92
N SER A 86 -6.02 -17.86 8.17
CA SER A 86 -4.77 -17.32 8.71
C SER A 86 -3.57 -17.78 7.88
N MET A 87 -3.54 -19.06 7.49
CA MET A 87 -2.46 -19.57 6.66
C MET A 87 -2.39 -18.90 5.29
N ILE A 88 -3.52 -18.69 4.62
CA ILE A 88 -3.59 -17.98 3.33
C ILE A 88 -3.16 -16.53 3.47
N VAL A 89 -3.56 -15.84 4.55
CA VAL A 89 -3.14 -14.46 4.83
C VAL A 89 -1.63 -14.38 5.00
N ASP A 90 -1.03 -15.31 5.73
CA ASP A 90 0.42 -15.36 5.93
C ASP A 90 1.18 -15.70 4.65
N LEU A 91 0.65 -16.59 3.80
CA LEU A 91 1.20 -16.82 2.45
C LEU A 91 1.14 -15.55 1.61
N TYR A 92 0.00 -14.86 1.64
CA TYR A 92 -0.18 -13.60 0.92
C TYR A 92 0.79 -12.51 1.41
N ARG A 93 1.04 -12.40 2.73
CA ARG A 93 2.07 -11.52 3.31
C ARG A 93 3.45 -11.86 2.76
N ALA A 94 3.83 -13.13 2.82
CA ALA A 94 5.15 -13.58 2.42
C ALA A 94 5.39 -13.37 0.91
N LEU A 95 4.38 -13.62 0.06
CA LEU A 95 4.46 -13.37 -1.39
C LEU A 95 4.58 -11.87 -1.71
N HIS A 96 3.77 -11.02 -1.07
CA HIS A 96 3.89 -9.56 -1.25
C HIS A 96 5.23 -9.03 -0.79
N PHE A 97 5.77 -9.59 0.28
CA PHE A 97 7.08 -9.22 0.78
C PHE A 97 8.21 -9.57 -0.21
N VAL A 98 8.11 -10.73 -0.88
CA VAL A 98 9.01 -11.09 -1.99
C VAL A 98 8.91 -10.06 -3.12
N GLU A 99 7.70 -9.71 -3.55
CA GLU A 99 7.51 -8.65 -4.56
C GLU A 99 8.04 -7.29 -4.07
N PHE A 100 7.92 -6.98 -2.78
CA PHE A 100 8.38 -5.71 -2.20
C PHE A 100 9.90 -5.59 -2.15
N THR A 101 10.65 -6.70 -2.03
CA THR A 101 12.12 -6.67 -2.13
C THR A 101 12.61 -6.13 -3.47
N THR A 102 11.79 -6.23 -4.53
CA THR A 102 12.09 -5.71 -5.87
C THR A 102 11.87 -4.19 -5.98
N LEU A 103 11.17 -3.56 -5.03
CA LEU A 103 10.84 -2.12 -5.06
C LEU A 103 11.99 -1.18 -4.67
N LYS A 104 13.18 -1.72 -4.36
CA LYS A 104 14.42 -0.96 -4.10
C LYS A 104 14.74 0.08 -5.20
N SER A 105 14.16 -0.09 -6.40
CA SER A 105 14.26 0.82 -7.54
C SER A 105 13.50 2.16 -7.41
N TYR A 106 12.60 2.36 -6.43
CA TYR A 106 11.75 3.58 -6.37
C TYR A 106 12.28 4.71 -5.45
N ARG A 107 13.59 4.73 -5.17
CA ARG A 107 14.26 5.73 -4.31
C ARG A 107 14.18 7.20 -4.76
N GLY A 108 13.67 7.49 -5.96
CA GLY A 108 13.86 8.82 -6.57
C GLY A 108 12.84 9.90 -6.24
N ASN A 109 11.61 9.56 -5.82
CA ASN A 109 10.49 10.52 -5.84
C ASN A 109 9.78 10.62 -4.49
N GLN A 110 10.42 11.28 -3.52
CA GLN A 110 9.77 11.68 -2.27
C GLN A 110 8.64 12.68 -2.58
N VAL A 111 7.48 12.49 -1.94
CA VAL A 111 6.38 13.45 -2.02
C VAL A 111 6.66 14.56 -1.01
N PRO A 112 6.66 15.84 -1.41
CA PRO A 112 6.87 16.93 -0.46
C PRO A 112 5.80 16.93 0.65
N PRO A 113 6.17 17.10 1.93
CA PRO A 113 5.22 17.05 3.05
C PRO A 113 4.10 18.08 2.98
N SER A 114 4.36 19.23 2.35
CA SER A 114 3.40 20.32 2.15
C SER A 114 2.17 19.94 1.32
N VAL A 115 2.18 18.76 0.71
CA VAL A 115 1.20 18.28 -0.26
C VAL A 115 0.21 17.27 0.38
N LEU A 116 0.52 16.77 1.57
CA LEU A 116 -0.26 15.79 2.33
C LEU A 116 -1.05 16.46 3.47
N THR A 117 -2.21 15.91 3.86
CA THR A 117 -2.80 16.28 5.16
C THR A 117 -1.95 15.72 6.30
N VAL A 118 -2.23 16.15 7.54
CA VAL A 118 -1.56 15.62 8.73
C VAL A 118 -1.69 14.10 8.81
N GLU A 119 -2.89 13.56 8.60
CA GLU A 119 -3.14 12.11 8.65
C GLU A 119 -2.47 11.37 7.49
N GLU A 120 -2.42 11.99 6.30
CA GLU A 120 -1.78 11.41 5.12
C GLU A 120 -0.25 11.40 5.26
N GLN A 121 0.31 12.42 5.92
CA GLN A 121 1.72 12.51 6.25
C GLN A 121 2.09 11.45 7.29
N GLU A 122 1.29 11.30 8.36
CA GLU A 122 1.48 10.25 9.37
C GLU A 122 1.50 8.85 8.75
N LEU A 123 0.54 8.57 7.84
CA LEU A 123 0.50 7.30 7.12
C LEU A 123 1.72 7.11 6.20
N TYR A 124 2.13 8.18 5.49
CA TYR A 124 3.28 8.13 4.59
C TYR A 124 4.58 7.89 5.36
N ASP A 125 4.79 8.57 6.49
CA ASP A 125 5.95 8.41 7.36
C ASP A 125 5.97 7.01 7.98
N PHE A 126 4.82 6.49 8.41
CA PHE A 126 4.71 5.13 8.92
C PHE A 126 5.09 4.08 7.86
N LEU A 127 4.62 4.24 6.61
CA LEU A 127 4.98 3.31 5.54
C LEU A 127 6.47 3.38 5.17
N LEU A 128 7.06 4.58 5.25
CA LEU A 128 8.50 4.77 5.04
C LEU A 128 9.32 4.15 6.16
N SER A 129 8.95 4.38 7.43
CA SER A 129 9.66 3.81 8.58
C SER A 129 9.60 2.29 8.55
N TRP A 130 8.45 1.72 8.20
CA TRP A 130 8.30 0.27 8.09
C TRP A 130 9.18 -0.32 6.98
N ALA A 131 9.26 0.36 5.84
CA ALA A 131 10.15 -0.05 4.75
C ALA A 131 11.64 0.05 5.15
N GLU A 132 12.01 1.06 5.95
CA GLU A 132 13.38 1.24 6.44
C GLU A 132 13.76 0.22 7.52
N GLU A 133 12.87 -0.02 8.50
CA GLU A 133 13.03 -1.04 9.54
C GLU A 133 13.21 -2.43 8.92
N GLU A 134 12.41 -2.76 7.92
CA GLU A 134 12.53 -4.01 7.18
C GLU A 134 13.90 -4.13 6.48
N MET A 135 14.36 -3.06 5.83
CA MET A 135 15.70 -3.06 5.22
C MET A 135 16.83 -3.19 6.25
N ASN A 136 16.67 -2.58 7.42
CA ASN A 136 17.63 -2.66 8.52
C ASN A 136 17.66 -4.07 9.12
N PHE A 137 16.49 -4.69 9.34
CA PHE A 137 16.37 -6.09 9.79
C PHE A 137 17.12 -7.04 8.85
N ARG A 138 16.98 -6.86 7.53
CA ARG A 138 17.70 -7.69 6.55
C ARG A 138 19.20 -7.47 6.59
N SER A 139 19.63 -6.22 6.68
CA SER A 139 21.04 -5.85 6.72
C SER A 139 21.74 -6.35 7.99
N ALA A 140 21.04 -6.38 9.12
CA ALA A 140 21.56 -6.84 10.41
C ALA A 140 21.69 -8.38 10.52
N ASN A 141 20.95 -9.12 9.70
CA ASN A 141 20.94 -10.59 9.72
C ASN A 141 21.87 -11.23 8.66
N ASP A 142 22.81 -10.46 8.06
CA ASP A 142 23.71 -10.92 6.99
C ASP A 142 22.98 -11.66 5.85
N LEU A 143 21.72 -11.29 5.61
CA LEU A 143 20.94 -11.91 4.54
C LEU A 143 21.51 -11.46 3.18
N PRO A 144 21.94 -12.40 2.31
CA PRO A 144 22.65 -12.02 1.10
C PRO A 144 21.75 -11.25 0.14
N THR A 145 22.29 -10.15 -0.38
CA THR A 145 21.64 -9.31 -1.38
C THR A 145 21.25 -10.17 -2.60
N GLU A 146 19.95 -10.26 -2.85
CA GLU A 146 19.25 -10.74 -4.06
C GLU A 146 19.27 -12.24 -4.43
N LYS A 147 20.33 -13.03 -4.24
CA LYS A 147 20.34 -14.44 -4.76
C LYS A 147 20.03 -15.53 -3.75
N SER A 148 20.52 -15.43 -2.52
CA SER A 148 20.33 -16.48 -1.51
C SER A 148 19.00 -16.35 -0.77
N GLU A 149 18.53 -15.11 -0.51
CA GLU A 149 17.21 -14.87 0.08
C GLU A 149 16.08 -15.43 -0.79
N VAL A 150 16.15 -15.27 -2.12
CA VAL A 150 15.11 -15.79 -3.03
C VAL A 150 15.04 -17.32 -2.98
N GLN A 151 16.19 -18.02 -2.90
CA GLN A 151 16.19 -19.48 -2.77
C GLN A 151 15.70 -19.97 -1.40
N HIS A 152 16.14 -19.32 -0.31
CA HIS A 152 15.70 -19.69 1.04
C HIS A 152 14.22 -19.38 1.27
N MET A 153 13.76 -18.23 0.77
CA MET A 153 12.37 -17.81 0.82
C MET A 153 11.50 -18.67 -0.10
N SER A 154 11.99 -19.03 -1.29
CA SER A 154 11.28 -19.97 -2.17
C SER A 154 11.09 -21.32 -1.50
N LYS A 155 12.11 -21.84 -0.81
CA LYS A 155 11.99 -23.10 -0.06
C LYS A 155 11.00 -22.97 1.10
N PHE A 156 11.12 -21.92 1.90
CA PHE A 156 10.18 -21.64 2.99
C PHE A 156 8.74 -21.52 2.49
N LEU A 157 8.52 -20.79 1.39
CA LEU A 157 7.20 -20.65 0.75
C LEU A 157 6.68 -21.98 0.21
N SER A 158 7.54 -22.82 -0.38
CA SER A 158 7.18 -24.16 -0.82
C SER A 158 6.75 -25.04 0.35
N ASP A 159 7.55 -25.12 1.41
CA ASP A 159 7.23 -25.89 2.62
C ASP A 159 5.89 -25.40 3.23
N TYR A 160 5.67 -24.08 3.25
CA TYR A 160 4.45 -23.47 3.75
C TYR A 160 3.20 -23.76 2.87
N ILE A 161 3.38 -23.83 1.55
CA ILE A 161 2.32 -24.26 0.63
C ILE A 161 1.97 -25.73 0.84
N ASP A 162 2.97 -26.57 1.09
CA ASP A 162 2.75 -28.00 1.36
C ASP A 162 1.92 -28.19 2.65
N ASP A 163 2.23 -27.45 3.72
CA ASP A 163 1.45 -27.45 4.97
C ASP A 163 -0.01 -26.99 4.73
N LEU A 164 -0.21 -25.95 3.91
CA LEU A 164 -1.55 -25.47 3.54
C LEU A 164 -2.32 -26.55 2.76
N CYS A 165 -1.65 -27.24 1.83
CA CYS A 165 -2.24 -28.35 1.08
C CYS A 165 -2.63 -29.52 1.99
N GLU A 166 -1.83 -29.84 3.00
CA GLU A 166 -2.18 -30.86 4.00
C GLU A 166 -3.46 -30.51 4.75
N LYS A 167 -3.56 -29.27 5.28
CA LYS A 167 -4.77 -28.81 5.97
C LYS A 167 -6.01 -28.82 5.07
N LEU A 168 -5.88 -28.41 3.81
CA LEU A 168 -6.97 -28.46 2.83
C LEU A 168 -7.41 -29.90 2.53
N ASN A 169 -6.46 -30.85 2.47
CA ASN A 169 -6.77 -32.26 2.30
C ASN A 169 -7.48 -32.84 3.53
N MET A 170 -7.11 -32.45 4.74
CA MET A 170 -7.84 -32.81 5.96
C MET A 170 -9.28 -32.30 5.93
N LEU A 171 -9.51 -31.04 5.52
CA LEU A 171 -10.86 -30.50 5.36
C LEU A 171 -11.67 -31.33 4.35
N LYS A 172 -11.04 -31.68 3.23
CA LYS A 172 -11.65 -32.49 2.17
C LYS A 172 -12.01 -33.90 2.63
N SER A 173 -11.14 -34.57 3.39
CA SER A 173 -11.42 -35.92 3.91
C SER A 173 -12.58 -35.89 4.91
N GLU A 174 -12.60 -34.91 5.82
CA GLU A 174 -13.67 -34.77 6.81
C GLU A 174 -15.04 -34.48 6.18
N LEU A 175 -15.07 -33.78 5.05
CA LEU A 175 -16.29 -33.55 4.27
C LEU A 175 -16.73 -34.79 3.46
N SER A 176 -15.79 -35.68 3.11
CA SER A 176 -16.06 -36.89 2.32
C SER A 176 -16.47 -38.10 3.16
N GLU A 177 -16.22 -38.08 4.47
CA GLU A 177 -16.65 -39.10 5.43
C GLU A 177 -18.11 -38.92 5.92
N LYS A 178 -18.85 -37.96 5.35
CA LYS A 178 -20.28 -37.71 5.56
C LYS A 178 -21.09 -38.15 4.35
#